data_AF-A0A3N5T2L9-F1
#
_entry.id   AF-A0A3N5T2L9-F1
#
_cell.length_a   1.000
_cell.length_b   1.000
_cell.length_c   1.000
_cell.angle_alpha   90.00
_cell.angle_beta   90.00
_cell.angle_gamma   90.00
#
_symmetry.space_group_name_H-M   'P 1'
#
loop_
_entity.id
_entity.type
_entity.pdbx_description
1 polymer ?
#
loop_
_entity_poly.entity_id
_entity_poly.type
_entity_poly.pdbx_seq_one_letter_code
_entity_poly.pdbx_strand_id
1 'polypeptide(L)'
;NIFPSAIENFIRETKEFSNEYQLCVPKMGSGEHLTIRIEPVSPDMPPEEMERAVKAFKETIKFRIGITASLEVKEAGSLPRFEGKARRVIRG
;
A
#
# COMPACT_ATOMS: atom_id res chain seq x y z
N ASN A 1 -8.87 -11.10 12.20
CA ASN A 1 -8.23 -10.71 10.92
C ASN A 1 -8.57 -9.27 10.52
N ILE A 2 -8.30 -8.28 11.38
CA ILE A 2 -8.65 -6.86 11.14
C ILE A 2 -7.59 -6.15 10.29
N PHE A 3 -6.37 -6.69 10.26
CA PHE A 3 -5.19 -6.01 9.75
C PHE A 3 -5.21 -5.72 8.24
N PRO A 4 -5.53 -6.66 7.32
CA PRO A 4 -5.55 -6.36 5.89
C PRO A 4 -6.65 -5.38 5.49
N SER A 5 -7.83 -5.48 6.09
CA SER A 5 -8.98 -4.61 5.78
C SER A 5 -8.78 -3.18 6.30
N ALA A 6 -8.11 -2.99 7.43
CA ALA A 6 -7.78 -1.66 7.93
C ALA A 6 -6.84 -0.92 6.97
N ILE A 7 -5.78 -1.59 6.50
CA ILE A 7 -4.85 -1.01 5.53
C ILE A 7 -5.58 -0.70 4.22
N GLU A 8 -6.44 -1.59 3.74
CA GLU A 8 -7.27 -1.35 2.56
C GLU A 8 -8.11 -0.07 2.69
N ASN A 9 -8.78 0.13 3.82
CA ASN A 9 -9.60 1.32 4.03
C ASN A 9 -8.77 2.60 3.96
N PHE A 10 -7.60 2.64 4.61
CA PHE A 10 -6.73 3.82 4.52
C PHE A 10 -6.23 4.06 3.10
N ILE A 11 -5.96 3.01 2.32
CA ILE A 11 -5.55 3.15 0.92
C ILE A 11 -6.69 3.80 0.13
N ARG A 12 -7.92 3.31 0.30
CA ARG A 12 -9.11 3.84 -0.38
C ARG A 12 -9.47 5.27 0.03
N GLU A 13 -9.12 5.68 1.25
CA GLU A 13 -9.29 7.05 1.73
C GLU A 13 -8.21 8.02 1.20
N THR A 14 -7.08 7.49 0.70
CA THR A 14 -5.98 8.30 0.18
C THR A 14 -6.21 8.60 -1.31
N LYS A 15 -6.63 9.82 -1.63
CA LYS A 15 -7.03 10.23 -2.99
C LYS A 15 -5.92 10.09 -4.04
N GLU A 16 -4.66 10.14 -3.62
CA GLU A 16 -3.50 10.03 -4.50
C GLU A 16 -3.22 8.59 -4.92
N PHE A 17 -3.77 7.61 -4.20
CA PHE A 17 -3.56 6.19 -4.47
C PHE A 17 -4.68 5.62 -5.34
N SER A 18 -4.33 4.66 -6.20
CA SER A 18 -5.32 3.84 -6.88
C SER A 18 -5.91 2.80 -5.93
N ASN A 19 -6.98 2.13 -6.37
CA ASN A 19 -7.54 0.98 -5.65
C ASN A 19 -6.66 -0.28 -5.74
N GLU A 20 -5.59 -0.24 -6.54
CA GLU A 20 -4.68 -1.37 -6.72
C GLU A 20 -3.52 -1.30 -5.73
N TYR A 21 -3.41 -2.35 -4.92
CA TYR A 21 -2.36 -2.50 -3.92
C TYR A 21 -1.99 -3.97 -3.68
N GLN A 22 -0.81 -4.17 -3.08
CA GLN A 22 -0.35 -5.45 -2.56
C GLN A 22 0.32 -5.28 -1.19
N LEU A 23 -0.02 -6.15 -0.25
CA LEU A 23 0.62 -6.32 1.04
C LEU A 23 1.64 -7.46 0.95
N CYS A 24 2.91 -7.11 0.87
CA CYS A 24 4.02 -8.06 0.83
C CYS A 24 4.47 -8.36 2.27
N VAL A 25 3.96 -9.46 2.81
CA VAL A 25 4.26 -9.94 4.15
C VAL A 25 5.57 -10.72 4.10
N PRO A 26 6.62 -10.28 4.82
CA PRO A 26 7.89 -10.96 4.82
C PRO A 26 7.82 -12.28 5.59
N LYS A 27 8.81 -13.15 5.37
CA LYS A 27 8.95 -14.38 6.14
C LYS A 27 9.17 -14.07 7.61
N MET A 28 8.60 -14.89 8.49
CA MET A 28 8.80 -14.77 9.93
C MET A 28 10.29 -14.93 10.26
N GLY A 29 10.85 -14.00 11.06
CA GLY A 29 12.26 -14.00 11.44
C GLY A 29 13.22 -13.36 10.43
N SER A 30 12.74 -12.85 9.29
CA SER A 30 13.57 -12.12 8.31
C SER A 30 14.10 -10.78 8.83
N GLY A 31 13.45 -10.21 9.86
CA GLY A 31 13.72 -8.84 10.33
C GLY A 31 13.14 -7.76 9.42
N GLU A 32 12.55 -8.12 8.28
CA GLU A 32 11.93 -7.18 7.36
C GLU A 32 10.53 -6.73 7.86
N HIS A 33 10.15 -5.52 7.48
CA HIS A 33 8.81 -4.99 7.74
C HIS A 33 7.85 -5.33 6.60
N LEU A 34 6.54 -5.20 6.87
CA LEU A 34 5.53 -5.23 5.83
C LEU A 34 5.87 -4.20 4.75
N THR A 35 5.81 -4.62 3.48
CA THR A 35 5.89 -3.70 2.34
C THR A 35 4.53 -3.57 1.68
N ILE A 36 4.06 -2.34 1.52
CA ILE A 36 2.80 -2.00 0.86
C ILE A 36 3.15 -1.42 -0.50
N ARG A 37 2.75 -2.11 -1.57
CA ARG A 37 2.86 -1.61 -2.94
C ARG A 37 1.55 -0.93 -3.30
N ILE A 38 1.64 0.27 -3.85
CA ILE A 38 0.50 1.06 -4.34
C ILE A 38 0.83 1.66 -5.69
N GLU A 39 -0.19 2.06 -6.42
CA GLU A 39 -0.05 2.88 -7.63
C GLU A 39 -0.60 4.28 -7.37
N PRO A 40 -0.15 5.30 -8.11
CA PRO A 40 -0.87 6.57 -8.15
C PRO A 40 -2.24 6.39 -8.82
N VAL A 41 -3.20 7.24 -8.46
CA VAL A 41 -4.55 7.27 -9.06
C VAL A 41 -4.52 7.58 -10.57
N SER A 42 -3.47 8.26 -11.04
CA SER A 42 -3.25 8.65 -12.44
C SER A 42 -1.75 8.64 -12.77
N PRO A 43 -1.36 8.30 -14.02
CA PRO A 43 0.04 8.46 -14.48
C PRO A 43 0.55 9.91 -14.39
N ASP A 44 -0.34 10.90 -14.43
CA ASP A 44 0.01 12.33 -14.36
C ASP A 44 0.11 12.88 -12.93
N MET A 45 0.07 12.00 -11.92
CA MET A 45 0.16 12.39 -10.51
C MET A 45 1.47 13.15 -10.24
N PRO A 46 1.42 14.38 -9.70
CA PRO A 46 2.62 15.14 -9.39
C PRO A 46 3.51 14.40 -8.36
N PRO A 47 4.82 14.24 -8.61
CA PRO A 47 5.71 13.53 -7.69
C PRO A 47 5.68 14.08 -6.26
N GLU A 48 5.63 15.41 -6.11
CA GLU A 48 5.58 16.04 -4.80
C GLU A 48 4.27 15.77 -4.03
N GLU A 49 3.13 15.66 -4.72
CA GLU A 49 1.88 15.26 -4.08
C GLU A 49 1.95 13.80 -3.62
N MET A 50 2.50 12.94 -4.47
CA MET A 50 2.68 11.53 -4.15
C MET A 50 3.61 11.33 -2.94
N GLU A 51 4.73 12.05 -2.87
CA GLU A 51 5.64 12.00 -1.73
C GLU A 51 4.97 12.45 -0.43
N ARG A 52 4.17 13.52 -0.47
CA ARG A 52 3.39 13.98 0.69
C ARG A 52 2.37 12.94 1.12
N ALA A 53 1.63 12.34 0.18
CA ALA A 53 0.65 11.29 0.45
C ALA A 53 1.30 10.05 1.05
N VAL A 54 2.43 9.59 0.50
CA VAL A 54 3.21 8.46 1.04
C VAL A 54 3.65 8.72 2.48
N LYS A 55 4.16 9.92 2.78
CA LYS A 55 4.57 10.29 4.13
C LYS A 55 3.38 10.27 5.11
N ALA A 56 2.29 10.96 4.77
CA ALA A 56 1.08 11.04 5.60
C ALA A 56 0.45 9.65 5.82
N PHE A 57 0.45 8.80 4.79
CA PHE A 57 -0.06 7.44 4.88
C PHE A 57 0.78 6.60 5.84
N LYS A 58 2.11 6.64 5.74
CA LYS A 58 3.00 5.91 6.65
C LYS A 58 2.81 6.34 8.11
N GLU A 59 2.62 7.63 8.36
CA GLU A 59 2.32 8.16 9.70
C GLU A 59 0.97 7.64 10.21
N THR A 60 -0.05 7.62 9.36
CA THR A 60 -1.39 7.09 9.66
C THR A 60 -1.33 5.61 10.02
N ILE A 61 -0.64 4.79 9.22
CA ILE A 61 -0.44 3.36 9.50
C ILE A 61 0.26 3.15 10.85
N LYS A 62 1.33 3.90 11.11
CA LYS A 62 2.05 3.82 12.39
C LYS A 62 1.16 4.19 13.57
N PHE A 63 0.41 5.27 13.48
CA PHE A 63 -0.41 5.78 14.58
C PHE A 63 -1.70 4.96 14.81
N ARG A 64 -2.38 4.55 13.74
CA ARG A 64 -3.68 3.87 13.81
C ARG A 64 -3.56 2.36 13.96
N ILE A 65 -2.55 1.74 13.36
CA ILE A 65 -2.38 0.27 13.34
C ILE A 65 -1.24 -0.17 14.28
N GLY A 66 -0.28 0.71 14.58
CA GLY A 66 0.83 0.39 15.48
C GLY A 66 1.97 -0.38 14.81
N ILE A 67 2.05 -0.37 13.48
CA ILE A 67 3.13 -1.02 12.73
C ILE A 67 3.96 -0.03 11.92
N THR A 68 5.22 -0.38 11.69
CA THR A 68 6.04 0.26 10.66
C THR A 68 5.90 -0.53 9.37
N ALA A 69 5.62 0.16 8.26
CA ALA A 69 5.59 -0.43 6.92
C ALA A 69 6.41 0.40 5.95
N SER A 70 7.02 -0.28 4.98
CA SER A 70 7.60 0.33 3.79
C SER A 70 6.49 0.57 2.77
N LEU A 71 6.59 1.67 2.02
CA LEU A 71 5.71 1.97 0.89
C LEU A 71 6.53 1.97 -0.39
N GLU A 72 6.09 1.19 -1.38
CA GLU A 72 6.64 1.18 -2.72
C GLU A 72 5.60 1.74 -3.68
N VAL A 73 5.90 2.88 -4.30
CA VAL A 73 5.09 3.42 -5.38
C VAL A 73 5.47 2.70 -6.67
N LYS A 74 4.50 2.06 -7.31
CA LYS A 74 4.64 1.43 -8.62
C LYS A 74 4.07 2.33 -9.72
N GLU A 75 4.41 2.02 -10.97
CA GLU A 75 3.84 2.69 -12.13
C GLU A 75 2.32 2.45 -12.19
N ALA A 76 1.57 3.44 -12.66
CA ALA A 76 0.13 3.33 -12.83
C ALA A 76 -0.24 2.14 -13.73
N GLY A 77 -1.09 1.24 -13.25
CA GLY A 77 -1.51 0.04 -13.97
C GLY A 77 -0.52 -1.12 -14.01
N SER A 78 0.62 -1.05 -13.29
CA SER A 78 1.62 -2.13 -13.24
C SER A 78 1.29 -3.26 -12.26
N LEU A 79 0.43 -3.02 -11.28
CA LEU A 79 -0.06 -4.03 -10.35
C LEU A 79 -1.15 -4.90 -11.02
N PRO A 80 -1.16 -6.21 -10.75
CA PRO A 80 -2.10 -7.13 -11.37
C PRO A 80 -3.57 -6.82 -11.06
N ARG A 81 -4.36 -6.58 -12.12
CA ARG A 81 -5.82 -6.52 -12.08
C ARG A 81 -6.35 -7.92 -12.34
N PHE A 82 -6.79 -8.65 -11.32
CA PHE A 82 -7.37 -9.99 -11.50
C PHE A 82 -8.89 -9.89 -11.66
N GLU A 83 -9.45 -10.57 -12.66
CA GLU A 83 -10.89 -10.58 -12.98
C GLU A 83 -11.78 -11.24 -11.91
N GLY A 84 -11.21 -11.94 -10.92
CA GLY A 84 -11.96 -12.62 -9.85
C GLY A 84 -11.76 -12.01 -8.46
N LYS A 85 -10.54 -12.14 -7.91
CA LYS A 85 -10.13 -11.52 -6.63
C LYS A 85 -8.66 -11.12 -6.75
N ALA A 86 -8.37 -9.82 -6.65
CA ALA A 86 -7.00 -9.35 -6.59
C ALA A 86 -6.24 -10.04 -5.44
N ARG A 87 -5.05 -10.57 -5.70
CA ARG A 87 -4.18 -11.12 -4.66
C ARG A 87 -3.56 -9.96 -3.88
N ARG A 88 -4.31 -9.43 -2.91
CA ARG A 88 -3.90 -8.31 -2.04
C ARG A 88 -2.82 -8.67 -1.04
N VAL A 89 -2.58 -9.96 -0.77
CA VAL A 89 -1.55 -10.41 0.17
C VAL A 89 -0.58 -11.37 -0.53
N ILE A 90 0.68 -10.95 -0.60
CA ILE A 90 1.81 -11.75 -1.07
C ILE A 90 2.60 -12.18 0.17
N ARG A 91 2.83 -13.48 0.33
CA ARG A 91 3.62 -14.01 1.45
C ARG A 91 4.93 -14.55 0.90
N GLY A 92 6.03 -14.16 1.54
CA GLY A 92 7.36 -14.74 1.32
C GLY A 92 7.42 -16.19 1.77
#